data_AF-A0A368L6W9-F1
#
_entry.id   AF-A0A368L6W9-F1
#
_cell.length_a   1.000
_cell.length_b   1.000
_cell.length_c   1.000
_cell.angle_alpha   90.00
_cell.angle_beta   90.00
_cell.angle_gamma   90.00
#
_symmetry.space_group_name_H-M   'P 1'
#
loop_
_entity.id
_entity.type
_entity.pdbx_description
1 polymer ?
#
loop_
_entity_poly.entity_id
_entity_poly.type
_entity_poly.pdbx_seq_one_letter_code
_entity_poly.pdbx_strand_id
1 'polypeptide(L)'
;MKLLHTQIDESSLIAFGEEARSLVLSHDYASLARKFGYALAYDRPPATAIEADYLSAIASPITAESDMYFPSTITVKFFSPNTTGLFAVVECPVPVDDKVAVLLELIVAGKGEEKHITVEDISGVAT
;
A
#
# COMPACT_ATOMS: atom_id res chain seq x y z
N MET A 1 1.01 5.13 10.67
CA MET A 1 2.26 5.18 11.48
C MET A 1 2.96 6.54 11.33
N LYS A 2 3.47 7.15 12.40
CA LYS A 2 4.31 8.37 12.29
C LYS A 2 5.74 8.01 11.85
N LEU A 3 6.31 8.77 10.93
CA LEU A 3 7.67 8.59 10.43
C LEU A 3 8.65 9.53 11.13
N LEU A 4 9.89 9.05 11.31
CA LEU A 4 11.03 9.91 11.62
C LEU A 4 11.50 10.62 10.34
N HIS A 5 12.15 11.77 10.47
CA HIS A 5 12.71 12.50 9.32
C HIS A 5 13.75 11.68 8.54
N THR A 6 14.40 10.70 9.19
CA THR A 6 15.36 9.79 8.55
C THR A 6 14.70 8.57 7.89
N GLN A 7 13.36 8.51 7.84
CA GLN A 7 12.59 7.38 7.30
C GLN A 7 11.76 7.76 6.08
N ILE A 8 12.04 8.92 5.48
CA ILE A 8 11.32 9.45 4.32
C ILE A 8 12.11 9.29 3.00
N ASP A 9 13.32 8.74 3.06
CA ASP A 9 14.08 8.39 1.88
C ASP A 9 13.54 7.12 1.22
N GLU A 10 13.88 6.93 -0.05
CA GLU A 10 13.39 5.82 -0.86
C GLU A 10 13.69 4.44 -0.24
N SER A 11 14.88 4.23 0.31
CA SER A 11 15.27 2.92 0.87
C SER A 11 14.45 2.57 2.11
N SER A 12 14.23 3.56 2.99
CA SER A 12 13.35 3.41 4.14
C SER A 12 11.90 3.12 3.74
N LEU A 13 11.38 3.81 2.72
CA LEU A 13 10.02 3.62 2.23
C LEU A 13 9.82 2.25 1.56
N ILE A 14 10.81 1.77 0.80
CA ILE A 14 10.81 0.41 0.26
C ILE A 14 10.77 -0.62 1.41
N ALA A 15 11.55 -0.42 2.46
CA ALA A 15 11.57 -1.35 3.60
C ALA A 15 10.19 -1.44 4.30
N PHE A 16 9.46 -0.32 4.42
CA PHE A 16 8.09 -0.35 4.91
C PHE A 16 7.14 -1.06 3.95
N GLY A 17 7.33 -0.87 2.64
CA GLY A 17 6.59 -1.60 1.62
C GLY A 17 6.78 -3.12 1.73
N GLU A 18 8.02 -3.59 1.90
CA GLU A 18 8.31 -5.02 2.04
C GLU A 18 7.70 -5.60 3.30
N GLU A 19 7.72 -4.85 4.41
CA GLU A 19 7.07 -5.28 5.64
C GLU A 19 5.55 -5.39 5.47
N ALA A 20 4.91 -4.36 4.90
CA ALA A 20 3.48 -4.35 4.67
C ALA A 20 3.06 -5.47 3.70
N ARG A 21 3.80 -5.66 2.61
CA ARG A 21 3.65 -6.76 1.65
C ARG A 21 3.75 -8.12 2.34
N SER A 22 4.75 -8.32 3.21
CA SER A 22 4.93 -9.58 3.93
C SER A 22 3.75 -9.89 4.85
N LEU A 23 3.13 -8.88 5.46
CA LEU A 23 1.94 -9.06 6.31
C LEU A 23 0.70 -9.40 5.49
N VAL A 24 0.55 -8.85 4.28
CA VAL A 24 -0.52 -9.27 3.35
C VAL A 24 -0.31 -10.72 2.92
N LEU A 25 0.92 -11.10 2.54
CA LEU A 25 1.25 -12.47 2.13
C LEU A 25 1.01 -13.51 3.22
N SER A 26 1.18 -13.15 4.50
CA SER A 26 0.89 -14.02 5.64
C SER A 26 -0.56 -13.92 6.14
N HIS A 27 -1.38 -13.09 5.50
CA HIS A 27 -2.76 -12.78 5.90
C HIS A 27 -2.85 -12.21 7.33
N ASP A 28 -1.78 -11.58 7.83
CA ASP A 28 -1.76 -10.91 9.14
C ASP A 28 -2.25 -9.45 9.02
N TYR A 29 -3.54 -9.32 8.68
CA TYR A 29 -4.21 -8.03 8.53
C TYR A 29 -4.31 -7.27 9.85
N ALA A 30 -4.31 -7.98 10.98
CA ALA A 30 -4.31 -7.36 12.31
C ALA A 30 -3.01 -6.60 12.58
N SER A 31 -1.84 -7.21 12.30
CA SER A 31 -0.56 -6.52 12.43
C SER A 31 -0.40 -5.39 11.41
N LEU A 32 -0.86 -5.59 10.17
CA LEU A 32 -0.84 -4.57 9.13
C LEU A 32 -1.63 -3.33 9.57
N ALA A 33 -2.89 -3.53 9.98
CA ALA A 33 -3.76 -2.48 10.50
C ALA A 33 -3.19 -1.79 11.74
N ARG A 34 -2.66 -2.55 12.70
CA ARG A 34 -2.10 -2.00 13.94
C ARG A 34 -0.90 -1.10 13.65
N LYS A 35 -0.04 -1.49 12.71
CA LYS A 35 1.18 -0.75 12.40
C LYS A 35 0.91 0.44 11.50
N PHE A 36 0.27 0.21 10.36
CA PHE A 36 0.12 1.22 9.32
C PHE A 36 -1.21 1.97 9.43
N GLY A 37 -2.27 1.37 9.97
CA GLY A 37 -3.63 1.87 9.86
C GLY A 37 -4.22 1.57 8.48
N TYR A 38 -5.43 2.07 8.22
CA TYR A 38 -6.05 1.99 6.90
C TYR A 38 -6.93 3.20 6.62
N ALA A 39 -6.65 3.93 5.54
CA ALA A 39 -7.36 5.16 5.18
C ALA A 39 -8.81 4.89 4.75
N LEU A 40 -9.05 3.77 4.06
CA LEU A 40 -10.36 3.38 3.53
C LEU A 40 -11.11 2.39 4.44
N ALA A 41 -10.79 2.40 5.74
CA ALA A 41 -11.54 1.61 6.72
C ALA A 41 -12.99 2.08 6.86
N TYR A 42 -13.24 3.39 6.71
CA TYR A 42 -14.54 4.02 7.03
C TYR A 42 -15.01 3.60 8.44
N ASP A 43 -16.24 3.11 8.57
CA ASP A 43 -16.81 2.66 9.85
C ASP A 43 -16.45 1.20 10.21
N ARG A 44 -15.64 0.52 9.38
CA ARG A 44 -15.23 -0.87 9.62
C ARG A 44 -13.98 -0.90 10.50
N PRO A 45 -13.82 -1.92 11.38
CA PRO A 45 -12.54 -2.16 12.03
C PRO A 45 -11.42 -2.32 10.99
N PRO A 46 -10.28 -1.61 11.11
CA PRO A 46 -9.28 -1.55 10.04
C PRO A 46 -8.77 -2.90 9.54
N ALA A 47 -8.53 -3.87 10.43
CA ALA A 47 -8.11 -5.21 10.02
C ALA A 47 -9.18 -5.93 9.19
N THR A 48 -10.45 -5.84 9.59
CA THR A 48 -11.59 -6.41 8.86
C THR A 48 -11.80 -5.72 7.52
N ALA A 49 -11.58 -4.41 7.45
CA ALA A 49 -11.67 -3.65 6.21
C ALA A 49 -10.61 -4.09 5.20
N ILE A 50 -9.36 -4.15 5.63
CA ILE A 50 -8.22 -4.64 4.83
C ILE A 50 -8.50 -6.04 4.29
N GLU A 51 -8.94 -6.97 5.15
CA GLU A 51 -9.24 -8.34 4.74
C GLU A 51 -10.36 -8.38 3.69
N ALA A 52 -11.45 -7.67 3.92
CA ALA A 52 -12.57 -7.62 2.98
C ALA A 52 -12.16 -7.03 1.62
N ASP A 53 -11.36 -5.97 1.62
CA ASP A 53 -10.94 -5.28 0.41
C ASP A 53 -9.89 -6.10 -0.34
N TYR A 54 -9.00 -6.80 0.36
CA TYR A 54 -8.10 -7.81 -0.22
C TYR A 54 -8.90 -8.94 -0.90
N LEU A 55 -9.89 -9.51 -0.22
CA LEU A 55 -10.73 -10.58 -0.78
C LEU A 55 -11.53 -10.09 -2.00
N SER A 56 -11.99 -8.84 -1.98
CA SER A 56 -12.64 -8.21 -3.14
C SER A 56 -11.67 -8.02 -4.31
N ALA A 57 -10.45 -7.55 -4.01
CA ALA A 57 -9.39 -7.32 -5.00
C ALA A 57 -9.03 -8.62 -5.75
N ILE A 58 -8.83 -9.73 -5.04
CA ILE A 58 -8.53 -11.02 -5.68
C ILE A 58 -9.71 -11.59 -6.47
N ALA A 59 -10.95 -11.31 -6.05
CA ALA A 59 -12.15 -11.85 -6.69
C ALA A 59 -12.57 -11.09 -7.95
N SER A 60 -12.16 -9.83 -8.08
CA SER A 60 -12.54 -8.96 -9.20
C SER A 60 -11.37 -8.08 -9.61
N PRO A 61 -10.27 -8.67 -10.12
CA PRO A 61 -9.12 -7.91 -10.54
C PRO A 61 -9.45 -7.08 -11.78
N ILE A 62 -8.90 -5.87 -11.82
CA ILE A 62 -8.94 -5.01 -13.00
C ILE A 62 -8.06 -5.65 -14.07
N THR A 63 -8.60 -5.89 -15.26
CA THR A 63 -7.81 -6.38 -16.39
C THR A 63 -6.94 -5.24 -16.90
N ALA A 64 -5.63 -5.38 -16.75
CA ALA A 64 -4.68 -4.47 -17.37
C ALA A 64 -4.66 -4.69 -18.89
N GLU A 65 -4.36 -3.65 -19.68
CA GLU A 65 -4.11 -3.84 -21.11
C GLU A 65 -2.94 -4.82 -21.29
N SER A 66 -2.95 -5.63 -22.36
CA SER A 66 -2.05 -6.80 -22.55
C SER A 66 -0.54 -6.51 -22.52
N ASP A 67 -0.14 -5.23 -22.48
CA ASP A 67 1.25 -4.76 -22.43
C ASP A 67 1.60 -4.03 -21.12
N MET A 68 0.67 -3.96 -20.15
CA MET A 68 0.96 -3.38 -18.84
C MET A 68 1.79 -4.38 -18.02
N TYR A 69 3.11 -4.16 -18.03
CA TYR A 69 4.02 -4.84 -17.12
C TYR A 69 3.67 -4.46 -15.69
N PHE A 70 3.18 -5.44 -14.91
CA PHE A 70 3.05 -5.27 -13.47
C PHE A 70 4.43 -5.48 -12.84
N PRO A 71 5.07 -4.43 -12.30
CA PRO A 71 6.38 -4.61 -11.70
C PRO A 71 6.28 -5.60 -10.55
N SER A 72 7.18 -6.58 -10.51
CA SER A 72 7.28 -7.50 -9.36
C SER A 72 7.95 -6.85 -8.14
N THR A 73 8.50 -5.65 -8.33
CA THR A 73 9.27 -4.88 -7.37
C THR A 73 8.45 -3.75 -6.78
N ILE A 74 8.67 -3.47 -5.50
CA ILE A 74 8.13 -2.30 -4.82
C ILE A 74 8.69 -1.04 -5.47
N THR A 75 7.84 -0.03 -5.68
CA THR A 75 8.26 1.27 -6.21
C THR A 75 7.84 2.40 -5.29
N VAL A 76 8.65 3.46 -5.25
CA VAL A 76 8.35 4.68 -4.50
C VAL A 76 8.25 5.83 -5.48
N LYS A 77 7.16 6.59 -5.41
CA LYS A 77 6.98 7.80 -6.22
C LYS A 77 6.79 8.99 -5.30
N PHE A 78 7.67 9.98 -5.43
CA PHE A 78 7.57 11.22 -4.67
C PHE A 78 6.66 12.22 -5.39
N PHE A 79 5.79 12.87 -4.64
CA PHE A 79 4.97 13.95 -5.15
C PHE A 79 5.77 15.25 -5.18
N SER A 80 5.50 16.08 -6.19
CA SER A 80 5.92 17.49 -6.14
C SER A 80 5.25 18.20 -4.97
N PRO A 81 5.84 19.30 -4.42
CA PRO A 81 5.21 20.09 -3.38
C PRO A 81 3.76 20.46 -3.72
N ASN A 82 2.84 20.20 -2.79
CA ASN A 82 1.41 20.36 -2.99
C ASN A 82 0.71 20.83 -1.72
N THR A 83 -0.54 21.27 -1.85
CA THR A 83 -1.35 21.81 -0.76
C THR A 83 -2.08 20.73 0.05
N THR A 84 -2.20 19.52 -0.49
CA THR A 84 -2.87 18.37 0.15
C THR A 84 -1.97 17.68 1.18
N GLY A 85 -0.66 17.88 1.10
CA GLY A 85 0.32 17.28 2.01
C GLY A 85 0.77 15.88 1.59
N LEU A 86 0.45 15.43 0.38
CA LEU A 86 0.97 14.18 -0.18
C LEU A 86 2.47 14.30 -0.37
N PHE A 87 3.21 13.27 0.02
CA PHE A 87 4.67 13.29 -0.01
C PHE A 87 5.24 12.18 -0.88
N ALA A 88 4.82 10.94 -0.66
CA ALA A 88 5.19 9.80 -1.49
C ALA A 88 4.07 8.76 -1.50
N VAL A 89 4.03 7.94 -2.54
CA VAL A 89 3.29 6.67 -2.57
C VAL A 89 4.29 5.53 -2.70
N VAL A 90 4.03 4.44 -1.97
CA VAL A 90 4.76 3.18 -2.05
C VAL A 90 3.81 2.14 -2.63
N GLU A 91 4.08 1.73 -3.85
CA GLU A 91 3.32 0.70 -4.56
C GLU A 91 3.96 -0.66 -4.27
N CYS A 92 3.20 -1.56 -3.65
CA CYS A 92 3.66 -2.86 -3.15
C CYS A 92 2.90 -4.01 -3.86
N PRO A 93 3.38 -4.50 -5.00
CA PRO A 93 2.79 -5.63 -5.69
C PRO A 93 2.89 -6.93 -4.87
N VAL A 94 1.73 -7.52 -4.56
CA VAL A 94 1.58 -8.79 -3.85
C VAL A 94 1.12 -9.85 -4.86
N PRO A 95 1.99 -10.78 -5.29
CA PRO A 95 1.57 -11.85 -6.18
C PRO A 95 0.60 -12.78 -5.45
N VAL A 96 -0.53 -13.08 -6.10
CA VAL A 96 -1.56 -14.00 -5.59
C VAL A 96 -1.57 -15.29 -6.40
N ASP A 97 -1.45 -15.18 -7.72
CA ASP A 97 -1.30 -16.28 -8.68
C ASP A 97 -0.45 -15.81 -9.88
N ASP A 98 -0.16 -16.69 -10.83
CA ASP A 98 0.70 -16.43 -12.00
C ASP A 98 0.25 -15.22 -12.85
N LYS A 99 -1.05 -14.86 -12.77
CA LYS A 99 -1.68 -13.79 -13.56
C LYS A 99 -2.45 -12.78 -12.74
N VAL A 100 -2.46 -12.92 -11.42
CA VAL A 100 -3.23 -12.05 -10.52
C VAL A 100 -2.32 -11.55 -9.42
N ALA A 101 -2.29 -10.24 -9.26
CA ALA A 101 -1.62 -9.58 -8.16
C ALA A 101 -2.62 -8.66 -7.44
N VAL A 102 -2.34 -8.43 -6.17
CA VAL A 102 -2.94 -7.32 -5.43
C VAL A 102 -1.91 -6.20 -5.36
N LEU A 103 -2.28 -4.99 -5.73
CA LEU A 103 -1.49 -3.80 -5.49
C LEU A 103 -1.89 -3.24 -4.12
N LEU A 104 -0.98 -3.38 -3.15
CA LEU A 104 -1.08 -2.71 -1.86
C LEU A 104 -0.42 -1.33 -1.99
N GLU A 105 -1.13 -0.27 -1.64
CA GLU A 105 -0.60 1.09 -1.69
C GLU A 105 -0.43 1.66 -0.29
N LEU A 106 0.77 2.16 0.00
CA LEU A 106 1.02 2.96 1.20
C LEU A 106 1.17 4.43 0.80
N ILE A 107 0.43 5.32 1.46
CA ILE A 107 0.58 6.76 1.25
C ILE A 107 1.38 7.38 2.38
N VAL A 108 2.37 8.20 2.02
CA VAL A 108 3.07 9.09 2.94
C VAL A 108 2.47 10.49 2.81
N ALA A 109 1.90 11.00 3.89
CA ALA A 109 1.27 12.31 3.92
C ALA A 109 1.58 13.08 5.22
N GLY A 110 1.51 14.40 5.16
CA GLY A 110 1.70 15.30 6.30
C GLY A 110 2.21 16.67 5.90
N LYS A 111 2.19 17.62 6.83
CA LYS A 111 2.62 19.02 6.60
C LYS A 111 3.87 19.36 7.40
N GLY A 112 4.76 20.14 6.79
CA GLY A 112 6.06 20.46 7.38
C GLY A 112 6.88 19.20 7.61
N GLU A 113 7.52 19.11 8.78
CA GLU A 113 8.40 18.01 9.17
C GLU A 113 7.65 16.74 9.61
N GLU A 114 6.37 16.85 9.93
CA GLU A 114 5.59 15.69 10.38
C GLU A 114 5.02 14.92 9.20
N LYS A 115 5.36 13.63 9.12
CA LYS A 115 4.87 12.70 8.09
C LYS A 115 4.36 11.42 8.73
N HIS A 116 3.32 10.86 8.10
CA HIS A 116 2.75 9.57 8.45
C HIS A 116 2.69 8.69 7.20
N ILE A 117 2.87 7.40 7.39
CA ILE A 117 2.60 6.37 6.37
C ILE A 117 1.38 5.54 6.79
N THR A 118 0.47 5.31 5.86
CA THR A 118 -0.79 4.56 6.08
C THR A 118 -1.06 3.65 4.89
N VAL A 119 -1.72 2.52 5.09
CA VAL A 119 -2.32 1.79 3.96
C VAL A 119 -3.41 2.68 3.37
N GLU A 120 -3.33 2.98 2.08
CA GLU A 120 -4.30 3.80 1.36
C GLU A 120 -5.33 2.91 0.68
N ASP A 121 -4.88 2.00 -0.19
CA ASP A 121 -5.77 1.15 -0.99
C ASP A 121 -5.19 -0.25 -1.22
N ILE A 122 -6.08 -1.18 -1.57
CA ILE A 122 -5.80 -2.56 -1.92
C ILE A 122 -6.62 -2.90 -3.16
N SER A 123 -5.98 -2.94 -4.32
CA SER A 123 -6.65 -3.18 -5.61
C SER A 123 -6.15 -4.44 -6.28
N GLY A 124 -7.04 -5.16 -6.96
CA GLY A 124 -6.69 -6.37 -7.70
C GLY A 124 -6.34 -6.02 -9.13
N VAL A 125 -5.27 -6.62 -9.66
CA VAL A 125 -4.89 -6.46 -11.06
C VAL A 125 -4.57 -7.82 -11.68
N ALA A 126 -5.05 -8.02 -12.91
CA ALA A 126 -4.81 -9.20 -13.71
C ALA A 126 -4.18 -8.84 -15.07
N THR A 127 -3.29 -9.71 -15.54
CA THR A 127 -2.62 -9.64 -16.85
C THR A 127 -3.02 -10.81 -17.75
#